data_AF-A0A183JC09-F1
#
_entry.id   AF-A0A183JC09-F1
#
_cell.length_a   1.000
_cell.length_b   1.000
_cell.length_c   1.000
_cell.angle_alpha   90.00
_cell.angle_beta   90.00
_cell.angle_gamma   90.00
#
_symmetry.space_group_name_H-M   'P 1'
#
loop_
_entity.id
_entity.type
_entity.pdbx_description
1 polymer ?
#
loop_
_entity_poly.entity_id
_entity_poly.type
_entity_poly.pdbx_seq_one_letter_code
_entity_poly.pdbx_strand_id
1 'polypeptide(L)'
;MNVAGQFDVGSSQTFLSIKMMFCLGDFFGTQTDEIKKLIDGTSLPTYIVSPYTEIARKFCQTESGCELCSNVTYLGSKGTYTAMSGLRVVYMAEWEPNSDNCNLPSSLLSEALAAEDSGFLGVDLLLTCQWPKHVNKLTLYELPDGCQQCIDSSSILISRLAYLTRPRYHFSCGNGVYYERSPYRNHRVLQEKACHTTRFISLADVKNERNQKYLYALKLIPIDKMDHQDLINQPPDVTENPYREFVDHKHSLDRETSTTRPENRYLTCSHSLPCTAYDCT
;
A
#
# COMPACT_ATOMS: atom_id res chain seq x y z
N MET A 1 -0.43 -1.95 18.59
CA MET A 1 -0.90 -3.15 17.85
C MET A 1 -2.22 -2.76 17.19
N ASN A 2 -2.37 -2.89 15.87
CA ASN A 2 -3.62 -2.63 15.15
C ASN A 2 -4.03 -3.90 14.42
N VAL A 3 -5.33 -4.23 14.38
CA VAL A 3 -5.79 -5.50 13.79
C VAL A 3 -6.73 -5.20 12.62
N ALA A 4 -6.28 -5.44 11.39
CA ALA A 4 -7.14 -5.37 10.20
C ALA A 4 -7.46 -6.76 9.66
N GLY A 5 -8.75 -7.04 9.44
CA GLY A 5 -9.19 -8.16 8.64
C GLY A 5 -9.56 -9.39 9.45
N GLN A 6 -10.86 -9.68 9.45
CA GLN A 6 -11.48 -10.99 9.59
C GLN A 6 -12.18 -11.23 8.23
N PHE A 7 -12.34 -12.47 7.74
CA PHE A 7 -12.91 -12.76 6.41
C PHE A 7 -13.91 -13.93 6.44
N ASP A 8 -14.99 -13.83 5.64
CA ASP A 8 -16.10 -14.79 5.51
C ASP A 8 -16.43 -15.01 3.99
N VAL A 9 -16.90 -16.21 3.64
CA VAL A 9 -17.43 -16.60 2.32
C VAL A 9 -18.73 -17.39 2.60
N GLY A 10 -19.86 -16.93 2.06
CA GLY A 10 -21.18 -17.56 2.29
C GLY A 10 -21.22 -19.03 1.85
N SER A 11 -21.99 -19.92 2.47
CA SER A 11 -23.42 -19.82 2.78
C SER A 11 -23.85 -20.88 3.81
N SER A 12 -25.01 -20.66 4.44
CA SER A 12 -25.70 -21.51 5.43
C SER A 12 -25.24 -21.38 6.88
N GLN A 13 -26.23 -21.17 7.75
CA GLN A 13 -26.16 -20.94 9.20
C GLN A 13 -25.03 -21.73 9.89
N THR A 14 -23.88 -21.08 10.08
CA THR A 14 -22.74 -21.63 10.79
C THR A 14 -22.06 -20.48 11.52
N PHE A 15 -21.71 -20.68 12.80
CA PHE A 15 -20.94 -19.71 13.58
C PHE A 15 -19.74 -19.21 12.75
N LEU A 16 -19.61 -17.88 12.61
CA LEU A 16 -18.59 -17.23 11.79
C LEU A 16 -17.18 -17.67 12.21
N SER A 17 -16.52 -18.47 11.38
CA SER A 17 -15.15 -18.93 11.58
C SER A 17 -14.19 -17.96 10.88
N ILE A 18 -13.37 -17.25 11.68
CA ILE A 18 -12.32 -16.37 11.17
C ILE A 18 -11.27 -17.23 10.46
N LYS A 19 -10.93 -16.88 9.21
CA LYS A 19 -9.96 -17.64 8.41
C LYS A 19 -8.52 -17.17 8.57
N MET A 20 -8.33 -15.86 8.73
CA MET A 20 -7.03 -15.23 8.90
C MET A 20 -7.17 -13.84 9.51
N MET A 21 -6.08 -13.31 10.04
CA MET A 21 -5.96 -11.99 10.65
C MET A 21 -4.73 -11.25 10.10
N PHE A 22 -4.84 -9.96 9.81
CA PHE A 22 -3.68 -9.10 9.55
C PHE A 22 -3.46 -8.12 10.72
N CYS A 23 -2.23 -8.03 11.20
CA CYS A 23 -1.82 -7.09 12.24
C CYS A 23 -0.97 -5.99 11.59
N LEU A 24 -1.41 -4.74 11.67
CA LEU A 24 -0.72 -3.59 11.10
C LEU A 24 -0.09 -2.73 12.20
N GLY A 25 0.98 -2.04 11.86
CA GLY A 25 1.65 -1.07 12.74
C GLY A 25 2.86 -1.66 13.44
N ASP A 26 3.35 -0.96 14.46
CA ASP A 26 4.47 -1.44 15.27
C ASP A 26 4.01 -2.58 16.18
N PHE A 27 4.08 -3.81 15.66
CA PHE A 27 3.70 -5.01 16.38
C PHE A 27 4.71 -5.35 17.48
N PHE A 28 6.00 -5.08 17.23
CA PHE A 28 7.08 -5.45 18.13
C PHE A 28 7.21 -4.46 19.30
N GLY A 29 6.81 -3.20 19.09
CA GLY A 29 6.69 -2.18 20.14
C GLY A 29 7.95 -2.06 20.99
N THR A 30 7.78 -1.65 22.25
CA THR A 30 8.89 -1.55 23.22
C THR A 30 8.85 -2.66 24.29
N GLN A 31 7.71 -3.33 24.48
CA GLN A 31 7.48 -4.33 25.52
C GLN A 31 7.55 -5.76 24.93
N THR A 32 8.74 -6.34 24.94
CA THR A 32 9.03 -7.60 24.25
C THR A 32 8.54 -8.86 24.97
N ASP A 33 8.19 -8.77 26.25
CA ASP A 33 7.76 -9.92 27.05
C ASP A 33 6.35 -10.41 26.70
N GLU A 34 5.47 -9.52 26.20
CA GLU A 34 4.14 -9.89 25.71
C GLU A 34 4.22 -10.71 24.42
N ILE A 35 5.20 -10.40 23.56
CA ILE A 35 5.42 -11.09 22.28
C ILE A 35 5.84 -12.55 22.54
N LYS A 36 6.71 -12.77 23.53
CA LYS A 36 7.13 -14.13 23.90
C LYS A 36 5.96 -15.01 24.37
N LYS A 37 4.97 -14.42 25.04
CA LYS A 37 3.73 -15.14 25.43
C LYS A 37 2.80 -15.40 24.24
N LEU A 38 2.83 -14.53 23.23
CA LEU A 38 2.10 -14.74 21.98
C LEU A 38 2.73 -15.85 21.12
N ILE A 39 4.03 -16.09 21.28
CA ILE A 39 4.80 -17.12 20.57
C ILE A 39 4.42 -18.56 21.01
N ASP A 40 3.61 -18.72 22.06
CA ASP A 40 3.02 -20.02 22.44
C ASP A 40 2.00 -20.56 21.41
N GLY A 41 1.73 -19.78 20.36
CA GLY A 41 0.94 -20.17 19.20
C GLY A 41 -0.49 -19.66 19.27
N THR A 42 -1.07 -19.42 18.10
CA THR A 42 -2.48 -19.07 17.93
C THR A 42 -3.15 -20.11 17.03
N SER A 43 -4.44 -20.35 17.21
CA SER A 43 -5.22 -21.20 16.30
C SER A 43 -5.59 -20.49 14.99
N LEU A 44 -5.43 -19.17 14.94
CA LEU A 44 -5.83 -18.33 13.81
C LEU A 44 -4.60 -17.87 13.03
N PRO A 45 -4.47 -18.19 11.72
CA PRO A 45 -3.41 -17.66 10.87
C PRO A 45 -3.33 -16.14 10.95
N THR A 46 -2.21 -15.63 11.46
CA THR A 46 -1.98 -14.24 11.79
C THR A 46 -0.78 -13.71 11.02
N TYR A 47 -0.99 -12.66 10.24
CA TYR A 47 -0.02 -12.06 9.34
C TYR A 47 0.34 -10.66 9.81
N ILE A 48 1.60 -10.45 10.18
CA ILE A 48 2.08 -9.19 10.74
C ILE A 48 2.74 -8.37 9.64
N VAL A 49 2.22 -7.16 9.44
CA VAL A 49 2.77 -6.09 8.59
C VAL A 49 3.27 -4.99 9.52
N SER A 50 4.58 -4.93 9.70
CA SER A 50 5.21 -4.05 10.69
C SER A 50 6.49 -3.44 10.12
N PRO A 51 6.89 -2.22 10.53
CA PRO A 51 8.20 -1.69 10.19
C PRO A 51 9.32 -2.60 10.72
N TYR A 52 10.44 -2.69 10.00
CA TYR A 52 11.60 -3.49 10.38
C TYR A 52 12.55 -2.74 11.32
N THR A 53 12.04 -2.40 12.51
CA THR A 53 12.76 -1.66 13.56
C THR A 53 13.90 -2.48 14.18
N GLU A 54 14.74 -1.84 15.00
CA GLU A 54 15.76 -2.54 15.78
C GLU A 54 15.18 -3.61 16.72
N ILE A 55 13.96 -3.41 17.20
CA ILE A 55 13.28 -4.37 18.06
C ILE A 55 12.75 -5.54 17.23
N ALA A 56 12.18 -5.26 16.04
CA ALA A 56 11.76 -6.30 15.11
C ALA A 56 12.92 -7.27 14.75
N ARG A 57 14.14 -6.76 14.59
CA ARG A 57 15.36 -7.56 14.30
C ARG A 57 15.72 -8.58 15.39
N LYS A 58 15.21 -8.42 16.62
CA LYS A 58 15.40 -9.40 17.70
C LYS A 58 14.55 -10.66 17.49
N PHE A 59 13.49 -10.56 16.69
CA PHE A 59 12.54 -11.63 16.42
C PHE A 59 12.56 -12.10 14.97
N CYS A 60 12.83 -11.20 14.04
CA CYS A 60 12.80 -11.43 12.61
C CYS A 60 14.21 -11.36 12.04
N GLN A 61 14.61 -12.39 11.28
CA GLN A 61 15.96 -12.45 10.71
C GLN A 61 16.13 -11.53 9.49
N THR A 62 15.04 -11.31 8.75
CA THR A 62 15.04 -10.55 7.50
C THR A 62 13.87 -9.57 7.47
N GLU A 63 14.05 -8.50 6.70
CA GLU A 63 12.99 -7.52 6.45
C GLU A 63 11.88 -8.08 5.55
N SER A 64 12.21 -9.06 4.70
CA SER A 64 11.30 -9.70 3.74
C SER A 64 10.29 -10.67 4.36
N GLY A 65 10.27 -10.80 5.69
CA GLY A 65 9.35 -11.67 6.41
C GLY A 65 9.94 -13.00 6.84
N CYS A 66 9.33 -13.59 7.87
CA CYS A 66 9.65 -14.90 8.40
C CYS A 66 8.48 -15.47 9.22
N GLU A 67 8.46 -16.80 9.40
CA GLU A 67 7.57 -17.42 10.38
C GLU A 67 8.12 -17.17 11.79
N LEU A 68 7.29 -16.63 12.70
CA LEU A 68 7.68 -16.36 14.09
C LEU A 68 7.38 -17.56 14.97
N CYS A 69 6.20 -18.15 14.79
CA CYS A 69 5.78 -19.41 15.39
C CYS A 69 4.63 -20.00 14.55
N SER A 70 4.13 -21.17 14.94
CA SER A 70 3.01 -21.81 14.24
C SER A 70 1.81 -20.87 14.16
N ASN A 71 1.33 -20.64 12.92
CA ASN A 71 0.24 -19.72 12.57
C ASN A 71 0.51 -18.22 12.77
N VAL A 72 1.75 -17.80 13.07
CA VAL A 72 2.12 -16.38 13.12
C VAL A 72 3.26 -16.10 12.16
N THR A 73 2.97 -15.32 11.13
CA THR A 73 3.93 -14.98 10.08
C THR A 73 4.14 -13.48 10.05
N TYR A 74 5.39 -13.03 10.17
CA TYR A 74 5.77 -11.68 9.80
C TYR A 74 5.91 -11.63 8.27
N LEU A 75 5.06 -10.84 7.61
CA LEU A 75 5.08 -10.70 6.15
C LEU A 75 6.24 -9.82 5.67
N GLY A 76 6.79 -8.98 6.53
CA GLY A 76 7.83 -8.03 6.17
C GLY A 76 7.36 -6.58 6.21
N SER A 77 8.28 -5.69 5.85
CA SER A 77 8.01 -4.25 5.80
C SER A 77 7.32 -3.83 4.51
N LYS A 78 7.44 -4.60 3.41
CA LYS A 78 6.79 -4.30 2.13
C LYS A 78 6.72 -5.55 1.24
N GLY A 79 5.71 -5.60 0.38
CA GLY A 79 5.59 -6.66 -0.62
C GLY A 79 4.13 -6.99 -0.96
N THR A 80 3.95 -8.18 -1.53
CA THR A 80 2.65 -8.71 -1.92
C THR A 80 2.49 -10.12 -1.37
N TYR A 81 1.34 -10.38 -0.78
CA TYR A 81 0.93 -11.66 -0.26
C TYR A 81 -0.33 -12.13 -0.98
N THR A 82 -0.32 -13.36 -1.49
CA THR A 82 -1.50 -13.99 -2.10
C THR A 82 -1.89 -15.21 -1.28
N ALA A 83 -3.08 -15.16 -0.69
CA ALA A 83 -3.60 -16.30 0.05
C ALA A 83 -4.00 -17.44 -0.89
N MET A 84 -4.09 -18.67 -0.37
CA MET A 84 -4.61 -19.82 -1.14
C MET A 84 -6.04 -19.60 -1.66
N SER A 85 -6.81 -18.74 -1.00
CA SER A 85 -8.15 -18.35 -1.45
C SER A 85 -8.13 -17.47 -2.71
N GLY A 86 -6.98 -16.96 -3.15
CA GLY A 86 -6.84 -15.96 -4.21
C GLY A 86 -6.86 -14.51 -3.70
N LEU A 87 -7.06 -14.29 -2.40
CA LEU A 87 -7.03 -12.94 -1.80
C LEU A 87 -5.65 -12.30 -2.01
N ARG A 88 -5.61 -11.17 -2.71
CA ARG A 88 -4.37 -10.43 -3.00
C ARG A 88 -4.20 -9.24 -2.08
N VAL A 89 -3.11 -9.23 -1.34
CA VAL A 89 -2.77 -8.23 -0.33
C VAL A 89 -1.46 -7.57 -0.69
N VAL A 90 -1.48 -6.27 -0.93
CA VAL A 90 -0.28 -5.45 -1.06
C VAL A 90 -0.04 -4.75 0.27
N TYR A 91 1.22 -4.64 0.71
CA TYR A 91 1.53 -4.01 1.99
C TYR A 91 2.80 -3.16 1.94
N MET A 92 2.80 -2.09 2.73
CA MET A 92 3.94 -1.20 2.94
C MET A 92 3.90 -0.55 4.33
N ALA A 93 4.76 -1.03 5.22
CA ALA A 93 4.90 -0.62 6.60
C ALA A 93 6.05 0.36 6.85
N GLU A 94 6.91 0.62 5.87
CA GLU A 94 8.01 1.57 6.01
C GLU A 94 7.49 2.99 6.21
N TRP A 95 8.11 3.70 7.14
CA TRP A 95 7.84 5.12 7.33
C TRP A 95 8.81 5.92 6.48
N GLU A 96 8.29 6.57 5.44
CA GLU A 96 9.08 7.52 4.69
C GLU A 96 8.84 8.93 5.25
N PRO A 97 9.88 9.59 5.79
CA PRO A 97 9.78 11.02 6.08
C PRO A 97 9.52 11.77 4.78
N ASN A 98 8.73 12.86 4.84
CA ASN A 98 8.32 13.70 3.70
C ASN A 98 9.47 13.87 2.69
N SER A 99 9.50 12.97 1.71
CA SER A 99 10.44 12.98 0.62
C SER A 99 9.62 13.16 -0.64
N ASP A 100 10.08 14.03 -1.53
CA ASP A 100 9.46 14.19 -2.85
C ASP A 100 9.72 12.96 -3.75
N ASN A 101 10.49 11.98 -3.24
CA ASN A 101 10.70 10.71 -3.89
C ASN A 101 9.41 9.87 -3.81
N CYS A 102 8.80 9.61 -4.96
CA CYS A 102 7.66 8.71 -5.07
C CYS A 102 8.02 7.42 -5.82
N ASN A 103 9.30 7.12 -5.97
CA ASN A 103 9.70 5.91 -6.68
C ASN A 103 9.28 4.71 -5.85
N LEU A 104 8.52 3.83 -6.48
CA LEU A 104 8.09 2.61 -5.82
C LEU A 104 9.31 1.71 -5.56
N PRO A 105 9.37 1.07 -4.38
CA PRO A 105 10.36 0.05 -4.12
C PRO A 105 10.32 -1.02 -5.21
N SER A 106 11.47 -1.59 -5.55
CA SER A 106 11.58 -2.64 -6.58
C SER A 106 10.64 -3.82 -6.33
N SER A 107 10.40 -4.16 -5.06
CA SER A 107 9.47 -5.20 -4.62
C SER A 107 7.99 -4.93 -4.96
N LEU A 108 7.63 -3.69 -5.31
CA LEU A 108 6.27 -3.26 -5.65
C LEU A 108 6.15 -2.75 -7.10
N LEU A 109 7.25 -2.75 -7.86
CA LEU A 109 7.24 -2.33 -9.26
C LEU A 109 6.46 -3.30 -10.13
N SER A 110 6.50 -4.60 -9.84
CA SER A 110 5.71 -5.61 -10.56
C SER A 110 4.21 -5.31 -10.53
N GLU A 111 3.70 -4.86 -9.39
CA GLU A 111 2.29 -4.54 -9.18
C GLU A 111 1.93 -3.24 -9.89
N ALA A 112 2.84 -2.26 -9.87
CA ALA A 112 2.67 -1.03 -10.63
C ALA A 112 2.65 -1.28 -12.14
N LEU A 113 3.55 -2.12 -12.64
CA LEU A 113 3.60 -2.52 -14.05
C LEU A 113 2.36 -3.35 -14.43
N ALA A 114 1.96 -4.30 -13.58
CA ALA A 114 0.73 -5.05 -13.79
C ALA A 114 -0.49 -4.13 -13.86
N ALA A 115 -0.50 -3.03 -13.09
CA ALA A 115 -1.59 -2.05 -13.13
C ALA A 115 -1.73 -1.29 -14.45
N GLU A 116 -0.69 -1.29 -15.30
CA GLU A 116 -0.76 -0.73 -16.65
C GLU A 116 -1.40 -1.70 -17.65
N ASP A 117 -1.53 -2.98 -17.32
CA ASP A 117 -2.24 -3.95 -18.15
C ASP A 117 -3.76 -3.68 -18.12
N SER A 118 -4.37 -3.66 -19.30
CA SER A 118 -5.82 -3.57 -19.50
C SER A 118 -6.63 -4.62 -18.74
N GLY A 119 -6.02 -5.78 -18.42
CA GLY A 119 -6.65 -6.84 -17.63
C GLY A 119 -6.58 -6.67 -16.11
N PHE A 120 -5.86 -5.66 -15.60
CA PHE A 120 -5.66 -5.51 -14.16
C PHE A 120 -6.88 -4.92 -13.45
N LEU A 121 -7.53 -5.78 -12.67
CA LEU A 121 -8.72 -5.41 -11.91
C LEU A 121 -8.41 -4.59 -10.65
N GLY A 122 -7.19 -4.60 -10.12
CA GLY A 122 -6.87 -4.08 -8.79
C GLY A 122 -6.59 -5.18 -7.77
N VAL A 123 -6.32 -4.82 -6.52
CA VAL A 123 -6.04 -5.76 -5.41
C VAL A 123 -7.16 -5.76 -4.36
N ASP A 124 -7.22 -6.80 -3.52
CA ASP A 124 -8.25 -6.87 -2.49
C ASP A 124 -7.95 -5.90 -1.34
N LEU A 125 -6.72 -5.97 -0.83
CA LEU A 125 -6.27 -5.21 0.32
C LEU A 125 -4.98 -4.47 0.01
N LEU A 126 -4.92 -3.21 0.41
CA LEU A 126 -3.69 -2.47 0.62
C LEU A 126 -3.52 -2.20 2.11
N LEU A 127 -2.40 -2.60 2.71
CA LEU A 127 -2.11 -2.46 4.13
C LEU A 127 -0.92 -1.52 4.33
N THR A 128 -1.09 -0.39 5.03
CA THR A 128 0.01 0.56 5.24
C THR A 128 0.15 1.05 6.67
N CYS A 129 1.37 1.39 7.09
CA CYS A 129 1.64 1.97 8.43
C CYS A 129 1.72 3.50 8.45
N GLN A 130 1.46 4.13 7.31
CA GLN A 130 1.39 5.58 7.16
C GLN A 130 0.23 5.90 6.22
N TRP A 131 -0.39 7.05 6.42
CA TRP A 131 -1.54 7.47 5.62
C TRP A 131 -1.12 7.94 4.23
N PRO A 132 -1.95 7.73 3.19
CA PRO A 132 -1.75 8.37 1.89
C PRO A 132 -1.90 9.89 2.00
N LYS A 133 -1.01 10.63 1.36
CA LYS A 133 -1.15 12.08 1.16
C LYS A 133 -2.48 12.40 0.47
N HIS A 134 -3.16 13.42 0.98
CA HIS A 134 -4.44 13.91 0.45
C HIS A 134 -5.64 12.98 0.61
N VAL A 135 -5.54 11.92 1.43
CA VAL A 135 -6.67 11.02 1.68
C VAL A 135 -7.95 11.73 2.14
N ASN A 136 -7.83 12.87 2.81
CA ASN A 136 -8.97 13.66 3.28
C ASN A 136 -9.60 14.58 2.21
N LYS A 137 -8.99 14.74 1.03
CA LYS A 137 -9.53 15.59 -0.05
C LYS A 137 -10.79 15.00 -0.67
N LEU A 138 -11.62 15.86 -1.27
CA LEU A 138 -12.85 15.50 -2.00
C LEU A 138 -13.91 14.79 -1.14
N THR A 139 -13.76 14.83 0.19
CA THR A 139 -14.74 14.32 1.13
C THR A 139 -15.75 15.41 1.47
N LEU A 140 -16.98 15.01 1.83
CA LEU A 140 -18.04 15.95 2.25
C LEU A 140 -17.92 16.36 3.72
N TYR A 141 -17.16 15.59 4.50
CA TYR A 141 -17.05 15.74 5.95
C TYR A 141 -15.70 16.32 6.32
N GLU A 142 -15.67 17.14 7.37
CA GLU A 142 -14.42 17.64 7.93
C GLU A 142 -13.58 16.51 8.51
N LEU A 143 -12.27 16.74 8.54
CA LEU A 143 -11.33 15.79 9.13
C LEU A 143 -11.57 15.70 10.65
N PRO A 144 -11.79 14.51 11.22
CA PRO A 144 -12.01 14.39 12.67
C PRO A 144 -10.82 14.85 13.50
N ASP A 145 -11.11 15.31 14.72
CA ASP A 145 -10.10 15.74 15.68
C ASP A 145 -9.04 14.65 15.94
N GLY A 146 -7.78 15.06 15.99
CA GLY A 146 -6.63 14.18 16.17
C GLY A 146 -6.11 13.52 14.89
N CYS A 147 -6.81 13.62 13.76
CA CYS A 147 -6.32 13.07 12.49
C CYS A 147 -5.36 14.01 11.74
N GLN A 148 -5.27 15.29 12.13
CA GLN A 148 -4.43 16.28 11.46
C GLN A 148 -2.96 15.85 11.40
N GLN A 149 -2.43 15.30 12.49
CA GLN A 149 -1.05 14.81 12.53
C GLN A 149 -0.77 13.72 11.49
N CYS A 150 -1.75 12.84 11.23
CA CYS A 150 -1.63 11.81 10.20
C CYS A 150 -1.61 12.40 8.79
N ILE A 151 -2.34 13.50 8.56
CA ILE A 151 -2.29 14.24 7.29
C ILE A 151 -0.94 14.95 7.12
N ASP A 152 -0.42 15.55 8.18
CA ASP A 152 0.86 16.26 8.14
C ASP A 152 2.02 15.31 7.85
N SER A 153 1.97 14.11 8.42
CA SER A 153 2.95 13.04 8.23
C SER A 153 2.56 12.01 7.18
N SER A 154 1.62 12.32 6.28
CA SER A 154 1.16 11.38 5.24
C SER A 154 2.15 11.29 4.07
N SER A 155 2.15 10.15 3.37
CA SER A 155 3.10 9.83 2.31
C SER A 155 2.51 9.90 0.91
N ILE A 156 3.22 10.63 0.05
CA ILE A 156 2.98 10.71 -1.40
C ILE A 156 3.15 9.34 -2.07
N LEU A 157 4.16 8.58 -1.64
CA LEU A 157 4.43 7.24 -2.19
C LEU A 157 3.24 6.31 -1.97
N ILE A 158 2.62 6.38 -0.79
CA ILE A 158 1.43 5.59 -0.46
C ILE A 158 0.22 6.02 -1.30
N SER A 159 0.05 7.32 -1.58
CA SER A 159 -0.98 7.79 -2.53
C SER A 159 -0.77 7.23 -3.93
N ARG A 160 0.48 7.22 -4.40
CA ARG A 160 0.85 6.64 -5.70
C ARG A 160 0.57 5.14 -5.72
N LEU A 161 0.94 4.42 -4.68
CA LEU A 161 0.69 2.99 -4.54
C LEU A 161 -0.81 2.69 -4.55
N ALA A 162 -1.62 3.43 -3.79
CA ALA A 162 -3.08 3.27 -3.76
C ALA A 162 -3.73 3.59 -5.12
N TYR A 163 -3.24 4.61 -5.83
CA TYR A 163 -3.72 4.95 -7.17
C TYR A 163 -3.46 3.84 -8.19
N LEU A 164 -2.23 3.30 -8.21
CA LEU A 164 -1.83 2.26 -9.15
C LEU A 164 -2.47 0.92 -8.84
N THR A 165 -2.42 0.48 -7.57
CA THR A 165 -2.91 -0.85 -7.18
C THR A 165 -4.43 -0.96 -7.11
N ARG A 166 -5.16 0.17 -7.12
CA ARG A 166 -6.63 0.25 -7.07
C ARG A 166 -7.18 -0.75 -6.04
N PRO A 167 -6.85 -0.65 -4.75
CA PRO A 167 -7.29 -1.64 -3.77
C PRO A 167 -8.80 -1.55 -3.53
N ARG A 168 -9.49 -2.66 -3.21
CA ARG A 168 -10.88 -2.57 -2.73
C ARG A 168 -10.96 -1.97 -1.33
N TYR A 169 -10.02 -2.36 -0.47
CA TYR A 169 -9.88 -1.80 0.86
C TYR A 169 -8.44 -1.36 1.08
N HIS A 170 -8.26 -0.13 1.54
CA HIS A 170 -6.98 0.36 2.02
C HIS A 170 -7.07 0.53 3.54
N PHE A 171 -6.45 -0.40 4.26
CA PHE A 171 -6.26 -0.26 5.69
C PHE A 171 -4.95 0.45 5.97
N SER A 172 -5.03 1.47 6.81
CA SER A 172 -3.86 2.13 7.34
C SER A 172 -3.83 2.04 8.85
N CYS A 173 -2.66 2.26 9.42
CA CYS A 173 -2.53 2.72 10.78
C CYS A 173 -1.60 3.94 10.77
N GLY A 174 -1.77 4.85 11.73
CA GLY A 174 -0.95 6.04 11.82
C GLY A 174 -1.37 6.88 13.01
N ASN A 175 -0.40 7.21 13.87
CA ASN A 175 -0.56 7.98 15.11
C ASN A 175 -1.74 7.52 16.01
N GLY A 176 -2.12 6.24 15.95
CA GLY A 176 -3.11 5.63 16.84
C GLY A 176 -4.54 6.14 16.70
N VAL A 177 -4.93 6.74 15.57
CA VAL A 177 -6.29 7.31 15.38
C VAL A 177 -7.12 6.54 14.35
N TYR A 178 -8.40 6.36 14.69
CA TYR A 178 -9.40 5.80 13.77
C TYR A 178 -9.95 6.89 12.84
N TYR A 179 -10.02 6.57 11.56
CA TYR A 179 -10.67 7.40 10.55
C TYR A 179 -11.23 6.53 9.43
N GLU A 180 -12.45 6.79 9.01
CA GLU A 180 -13.09 6.12 7.89
C GLU A 180 -13.57 7.17 6.90
N ARG A 181 -13.08 7.07 5.67
CA ARG A 181 -13.37 8.00 4.59
C ARG A 181 -14.55 7.49 3.77
N SER A 182 -15.37 8.39 3.23
CA SER A 182 -16.27 8.03 2.12
C SER A 182 -15.47 7.34 0.99
N PRO A 183 -16.02 6.32 0.31
CA PRO A 183 -15.30 5.58 -0.72
C PRO A 183 -14.94 6.45 -1.93
N TYR A 184 -13.91 6.10 -2.68
CA TYR A 184 -13.55 6.80 -3.92
C TYR A 184 -13.52 5.87 -5.15
N ARG A 185 -13.81 6.43 -6.33
CA ARG A 185 -13.75 5.70 -7.61
C ARG A 185 -12.32 5.43 -8.07
N ASN A 186 -12.09 4.28 -8.70
CA ASN A 186 -10.83 3.98 -9.39
C ASN A 186 -10.90 4.17 -10.91
N HIS A 187 -11.99 4.75 -11.42
CA HIS A 187 -12.18 5.09 -12.83
C HIS A 187 -12.71 6.53 -12.99
N ARG A 188 -12.57 7.09 -14.19
CA ARG A 188 -13.15 8.37 -14.60
C ARG A 188 -14.56 8.16 -15.16
N VAL A 189 -15.54 8.81 -14.53
CA VAL A 189 -16.95 8.75 -14.94
C VAL A 189 -17.10 9.21 -16.40
N LEU A 190 -17.81 8.43 -17.22
CA LEU A 190 -18.02 8.65 -18.67
C LEU A 190 -16.78 8.59 -19.57
N GLN A 191 -15.57 8.43 -19.02
CA GLN A 191 -14.33 8.36 -19.81
C GLN A 191 -13.70 6.96 -19.78
N GLU A 192 -13.84 6.25 -18.67
CA GLU A 192 -13.26 4.93 -18.46
C GLU A 192 -14.35 3.91 -18.12
N LYS A 193 -14.06 2.63 -18.34
CA LYS A 193 -14.96 1.55 -17.95
C LYS A 193 -15.16 1.58 -16.43
N ALA A 194 -16.41 1.46 -16.00
CA ALA A 194 -16.74 1.38 -14.58
C ALA A 194 -15.97 0.23 -13.91
N CYS A 195 -15.40 0.52 -12.74
CA CYS A 195 -14.68 -0.42 -11.89
C CYS A 195 -15.08 -0.21 -10.42
N HIS A 196 -14.53 -1.01 -9.53
CA HIS A 196 -14.76 -0.90 -8.10
C HIS A 196 -14.26 0.42 -7.50
N THR A 197 -14.82 0.72 -6.33
CA THR A 197 -14.37 1.80 -5.46
C THR A 197 -13.39 1.29 -4.41
N THR A 198 -12.53 2.16 -3.89
CA THR A 198 -11.74 1.89 -2.70
C THR A 198 -12.41 2.44 -1.45
N ARG A 199 -12.37 1.67 -0.36
CA ARG A 199 -12.72 2.12 1.00
C ARG A 199 -11.43 2.29 1.80
N PHE A 200 -11.19 3.50 2.31
CA PHE A 200 -10.05 3.79 3.17
C PHE A 200 -10.45 3.78 4.64
N ILE A 201 -9.73 3.02 5.46
CA ILE A 201 -9.95 2.89 6.90
C ILE A 201 -8.60 2.95 7.62
N SER A 202 -8.42 3.93 8.49
CA SER A 202 -7.33 3.95 9.48
C SER A 202 -7.83 3.35 10.80
N LEU A 203 -7.03 2.48 11.41
CA LEU A 203 -7.32 1.88 12.71
C LEU A 203 -6.55 2.59 13.83
N ALA A 204 -7.20 2.73 14.98
CA ALA A 204 -6.59 3.22 16.21
C ALA A 204 -5.78 2.13 16.92
N ASP A 205 -4.94 2.52 17.88
CA ASP A 205 -4.13 1.59 18.68
C ASP A 205 -4.99 0.66 19.55
N VAL A 206 -4.62 -0.62 19.65
CA VAL A 206 -5.17 -1.54 20.66
C VAL A 206 -4.97 -0.92 22.04
N LYS A 207 -6.03 -0.94 22.86
CA LYS A 207 -6.08 -0.31 24.20
C LYS A 207 -5.88 1.22 24.17
N ASN A 208 -6.21 1.90 23.08
CA ASN A 208 -6.20 3.37 23.05
C ASN A 208 -7.17 3.97 24.08
N GLU A 209 -6.78 5.10 24.68
CA GLU A 209 -7.54 5.79 25.74
C GLU A 209 -8.88 6.37 25.24
N ARG A 210 -9.00 6.59 23.93
CA ARG A 210 -10.18 7.17 23.30
C ARG A 210 -11.26 6.14 22.94
N ASN A 211 -11.01 4.86 23.24
CA ASN A 211 -11.86 3.73 22.87
C ASN A 211 -12.28 3.72 21.38
N GLN A 212 -11.39 4.22 20.51
CA GLN A 212 -11.56 4.23 19.07
C GLN A 212 -11.39 2.83 18.49
N LYS A 213 -12.00 2.59 17.33
CA LYS A 213 -11.96 1.28 16.67
C LYS A 213 -10.52 0.91 16.25
N TYR A 214 -10.04 -0.20 16.78
CA TYR A 214 -8.71 -0.78 16.50
C TYR A 214 -8.78 -2.13 15.76
N LEU A 215 -9.98 -2.68 15.62
CA LEU A 215 -10.27 -3.96 15.00
C LEU A 215 -11.35 -3.79 13.93
N TYR A 216 -11.13 -4.38 12.76
CA TYR A 216 -12.11 -4.37 11.68
C TYR A 216 -12.30 -5.76 11.07
N ALA A 217 -13.55 -6.21 11.00
CA ALA A 217 -13.94 -7.48 10.41
C ALA A 217 -14.60 -7.29 9.03
N LEU A 218 -14.20 -8.10 8.06
CA LEU A 218 -14.72 -8.07 6.70
C LEU A 218 -15.32 -9.42 6.29
N LYS A 219 -16.12 -9.39 5.25
CA LYS A 219 -16.52 -10.56 4.47
C LYS A 219 -16.05 -10.30 3.05
N LEU A 220 -14.99 -10.96 2.59
CA LEU A 220 -14.44 -10.72 1.26
C LEU A 220 -14.53 -11.96 0.39
N ILE A 221 -15.08 -11.75 -0.79
CA ILE A 221 -14.83 -12.57 -1.96
C ILE A 221 -13.67 -11.89 -2.72
N PRO A 222 -12.57 -12.58 -3.03
CA PRO A 222 -11.47 -12.02 -3.81
C PRO A 222 -11.94 -11.34 -5.10
N ILE A 223 -11.28 -10.24 -5.49
CA ILE A 223 -11.69 -9.36 -6.58
C ILE A 223 -11.83 -10.09 -7.91
N ASP A 224 -10.99 -11.08 -8.17
CA ASP A 224 -10.99 -11.92 -9.37
C ASP A 224 -12.12 -12.95 -9.39
N LYS A 225 -12.78 -13.17 -8.25
CA LYS A 225 -13.89 -14.12 -8.05
C LYS A 225 -15.23 -13.45 -7.78
N MET A 226 -15.26 -12.12 -7.71
CA MET A 226 -16.47 -11.36 -7.45
C MET A 226 -17.25 -11.16 -8.75
N ASP A 227 -18.58 -11.17 -8.67
CA ASP A 227 -19.41 -10.83 -9.82
C ASP A 227 -19.16 -9.39 -10.27
N HIS A 228 -19.12 -9.15 -11.58
CA HIS A 228 -18.80 -7.84 -12.12
C HIS A 228 -19.82 -6.77 -11.70
N GLN A 229 -21.11 -7.08 -11.63
CA GLN A 229 -22.14 -6.11 -11.22
C GLN A 229 -21.96 -5.70 -9.76
N ASP A 230 -21.68 -6.67 -8.88
CA ASP A 230 -21.38 -6.39 -7.48
C ASP A 230 -20.10 -5.57 -7.34
N LEU A 231 -19.09 -5.84 -8.18
CA LEU A 231 -17.80 -5.17 -8.14
C LEU A 231 -17.89 -3.69 -8.53
N ILE A 232 -18.70 -3.37 -9.55
CA ILE A 232 -18.89 -1.97 -10.02
C ILE A 232 -19.95 -1.21 -9.23
N ASN A 233 -20.66 -1.86 -8.32
CA ASN A 233 -21.68 -1.20 -7.51
C ASN A 233 -21.06 -0.13 -6.60
N GLN A 234 -21.60 1.08 -6.65
CA GLN A 234 -21.05 2.23 -5.94
C GLN A 234 -22.00 2.68 -4.83
N PRO A 235 -21.47 2.99 -3.64
CA PRO A 235 -22.28 3.57 -2.59
C PRO A 235 -22.69 5.01 -2.94
N PRO A 236 -23.80 5.52 -2.38
CA PRO A 236 -24.30 6.86 -2.71
C PRO A 236 -23.34 8.02 -2.38
N ASP A 237 -22.47 7.83 -1.39
CA ASP A 237 -21.53 8.85 -0.89
C ASP A 237 -20.15 8.77 -1.56
N VAL A 238 -20.02 8.03 -2.67
CA VAL A 238 -18.75 7.85 -3.37
C VAL A 238 -18.21 9.19 -3.93
N THR A 239 -16.91 9.39 -3.79
CA THR A 239 -16.20 10.57 -4.27
C THR A 239 -15.33 10.24 -5.49
N GLU A 240 -14.78 11.27 -6.14
CA GLU A 240 -13.66 11.08 -7.07
C GLU A 240 -12.38 10.65 -6.33
N ASN A 241 -11.44 10.08 -7.08
CA ASN A 241 -10.16 9.61 -6.54
C ASN A 241 -9.31 10.79 -6.02
N PRO A 242 -8.95 10.82 -4.72
CA PRO A 242 -8.20 11.95 -4.15
C PRO A 242 -6.74 12.06 -4.63
N TYR A 243 -6.22 11.04 -5.33
CA TYR A 243 -4.82 10.96 -5.74
C TYR A 243 -4.60 11.28 -7.23
N ARG A 244 -5.67 11.38 -8.04
CA ARG A 244 -5.59 11.47 -9.50
C ARG A 244 -4.78 12.67 -10.00
N GLU A 245 -5.17 13.89 -9.60
CA GLU A 245 -4.49 15.12 -10.03
C GLU A 245 -2.99 15.08 -9.70
N PHE A 246 -2.67 14.64 -8.49
CA PHE A 246 -1.30 14.58 -8.01
C PHE A 246 -0.44 13.58 -8.80
N VAL A 247 -0.96 12.38 -9.09
CA VAL A 247 -0.21 11.35 -9.80
C VAL A 247 -0.07 11.68 -11.29
N ASP A 248 -1.13 12.20 -11.92
CA ASP A 248 -1.13 12.55 -13.34
C ASP A 248 -0.10 13.66 -13.64
N HIS A 249 0.00 14.69 -12.79
CA HIS A 249 1.00 15.76 -12.93
C HIS A 249 2.45 15.25 -12.84
N LYS A 250 2.70 14.22 -12.03
CA LYS A 250 4.04 13.65 -11.90
C LYS A 250 4.41 12.79 -13.10
N HIS A 251 3.46 12.01 -13.63
CA HIS A 251 3.67 11.26 -14.87
C HIS A 251 3.99 12.16 -16.07
N SER A 252 3.41 13.36 -16.16
CA SER A 252 3.81 14.33 -17.21
C SER A 252 5.25 14.80 -17.05
N LEU A 253 5.69 15.13 -15.83
CA LEU A 253 7.05 15.61 -15.54
C LEU A 253 8.11 14.52 -15.78
N ASP A 254 7.83 13.27 -15.39
CA ASP A 254 8.76 12.14 -15.59
C ASP A 254 8.96 11.83 -17.09
N ARG A 255 7.90 11.98 -17.91
CA ARG A 255 7.95 11.80 -19.37
C ARG A 255 8.74 12.92 -20.08
N GLU A 256 8.60 14.16 -19.64
CA GLU A 256 9.38 15.28 -20.17
C GLU A 256 10.88 15.16 -19.85
N THR A 257 11.20 14.71 -18.63
CA THR A 257 12.58 14.54 -18.16
C THR A 257 13.29 13.35 -18.83
N SER A 258 12.56 12.30 -19.20
CA SER A 258 13.10 11.15 -19.96
C SER A 258 13.29 11.42 -21.45
N THR A 259 12.59 12.43 -22.00
CA THR A 259 12.73 12.85 -23.41
C THR A 259 13.88 13.84 -23.62
N THR A 260 14.43 14.41 -22.55
CA THR A 260 15.58 15.35 -22.58
C THR A 260 16.89 14.71 -22.12
N ARG A 261 17.33 13.64 -22.79
CA ARG A 261 18.76 13.29 -22.84
C ARG A 261 19.37 13.88 -24.12
N PRO A 262 20.37 14.78 -24.06
CA PRO A 262 21.00 15.25 -25.28
C PRO A 262 21.90 14.15 -25.85
N GLU A 263 21.56 13.69 -27.06
CA GLU A 263 22.53 13.14 -28.00
C GLU A 263 23.64 14.19 -28.25
N ASN A 264 24.84 13.70 -28.51
CA ASN A 264 26.02 14.42 -29.03
C ASN A 264 26.82 15.30 -28.05
N ARG A 265 27.78 14.66 -27.38
CA ARG A 265 29.13 15.23 -27.26
C ARG A 265 30.04 14.57 -28.30
N TYR A 266 29.95 15.02 -29.55
CA TYR A 266 31.10 14.95 -30.44
C TYR A 266 32.10 16.01 -29.96
N LEU A 267 33.22 15.56 -29.39
CA LEU A 267 34.40 16.41 -29.25
C LEU A 267 34.90 16.74 -30.65
N THR A 268 34.65 17.97 -31.10
CA THR A 268 35.27 18.56 -32.27
C THR A 268 36.75 18.78 -32.00
N CYS A 269 37.62 17.96 -32.59
CA CYS A 269 39.03 18.30 -32.76
C CYS A 269 39.28 18.63 -34.23
N SER A 270 39.28 19.92 -34.56
CA SER A 270 39.56 20.45 -35.90
C SER A 270 40.97 21.04 -35.97
N HIS A 271 41.91 20.20 -36.43
CA HIS A 271 42.91 20.41 -37.49
C HIS A 271 43.63 21.76 -37.65
N SER A 272 44.97 21.68 -37.72
CA SER A 272 45.83 22.26 -38.78
C SER A 272 47.27 21.70 -38.63
N LEU A 273 47.81 20.78 -39.44
CA LEU A 273 48.30 20.82 -40.85
C LEU A 273 49.78 20.29 -40.85
N PRO A 274 50.39 19.91 -42.00
CA PRO A 274 51.11 18.63 -42.16
C PRO A 274 52.58 18.75 -42.62
N CYS A 275 53.17 17.59 -43.01
CA CYS A 275 54.42 17.37 -43.78
C CYS A 275 55.72 17.51 -42.97
N THR A 276 56.77 16.69 -43.07
CA THR A 276 57.32 15.68 -44.00
C THR A 276 58.31 14.82 -43.17
N ALA A 277 58.63 13.54 -43.45
CA ALA A 277 59.68 13.16 -44.41
C ALA A 277 60.09 11.67 -44.19
N TYR A 278 60.11 10.91 -45.29
CA TYR A 278 61.07 9.86 -45.67
C TYR A 278 61.21 8.52 -44.90
N ASP A 279 60.74 7.48 -45.59
CA ASP A 279 61.43 6.24 -46.02
C ASP A 279 62.17 5.33 -45.02
N CYS A 280 61.60 4.11 -44.94
CA CYS A 280 62.24 2.79 -44.99
C CYS A 280 63.76 2.68 -44.76
N THR A 281 64.15 2.09 -43.63
CA THR A 281 64.65 0.69 -43.55
C THR A 281 64.75 0.25 -42.09
#